data_AF-A0A5E7UH79-F1
#
_entry.id   AF-A0A5E7UH79-F1
#
_cell.length_a   1.000
_cell.length_b   1.000
_cell.length_c   1.000
_cell.angle_alpha   90.00
_cell.angle_beta   90.00
_cell.angle_gamma   90.00
#
_symmetry.space_group_name_H-M   'P 1'
#
loop_
_entity.id
_entity.type
_entity.pdbx_description
1 polymer ?
#
loop_
_entity_poly.entity_id
_entity_poly.type
_entity_poly.pdbx_seq_one_letter_code
_entity_poly.pdbx_strand_id
1 'polypeptide(L)'
;MQAGYLLAPYDSYETALSRDENPDWTTAHLGDTAYRECAIVLENRTLKSGFQQSGHYTDPRCVRPLLEKRVKAVSVAAGFNSWFLDAYATGMLFDSYRADAPMTQAQNAEGNVAASRWINETLQLPSGSEDGNATTAQGVLFAHGMQTPVIGWGDADMSKNPDSEYFVGKWFPPEQPAVFFKSVPIKEPLRRIHFDPASRLPLYQAVFHGSLITTHHWLFDSLKLSNARVENELTQLLYNVPPLYHLSAATLAQRLPLMARQDAFFRPLHERLATQALTGFQWLSEDRQVQQTSFEDGTRLLANFDSAPREVDGRTLPGESITLLLPEGTVSHYRVQATP
;
A
#
# COMPACT_ATOMS: atom_id res chain seq x y z
N MET A 1 -15.76 9.71 16.18
CA MET A 1 -14.31 9.44 16.19
C MET A 1 -13.71 9.61 17.59
N GLN A 2 -14.24 8.92 18.60
CA GLN A 2 -13.77 9.06 20.00
C GLN A 2 -12.46 8.31 20.28
N ALA A 3 -12.16 7.26 19.49
CA ALA A 3 -10.94 6.45 19.64
C ALA A 3 -9.71 7.04 18.94
N GLY A 4 -9.81 8.20 18.28
CA GLY A 4 -8.68 8.86 17.63
C GLY A 4 -8.22 8.29 16.28
N TYR A 5 -8.91 7.29 15.72
CA TYR A 5 -8.55 6.72 14.41
C TYR A 5 -8.82 7.67 13.24
N LEU A 6 -7.97 7.56 12.22
CA LEU A 6 -8.24 8.06 10.88
C LEU A 6 -9.21 7.11 10.17
N LEU A 7 -10.23 7.69 9.53
CA LEU A 7 -11.23 7.01 8.74
C LEU A 7 -11.33 7.72 7.39
N ALA A 8 -11.14 6.97 6.32
CA ALA A 8 -11.21 7.45 4.94
C ALA A 8 -12.23 6.62 4.15
N PRO A 9 -12.95 7.23 3.20
CA PRO A 9 -13.63 6.46 2.16
C PRO A 9 -12.60 5.98 1.13
N TYR A 10 -12.92 4.88 0.46
CA TYR A 10 -12.36 4.60 -0.85
C TYR A 10 -13.07 5.49 -1.88
N ASP A 11 -12.31 6.31 -2.61
CA ASP A 11 -12.83 7.18 -3.65
C ASP A 11 -11.90 7.15 -4.86
N SER A 12 -12.46 7.30 -6.06
CA SER A 12 -11.70 7.20 -7.30
C SER A 12 -12.30 8.08 -8.40
N TYR A 13 -11.44 8.60 -9.26
CA TYR A 13 -11.81 9.45 -10.39
C TYR A 13 -11.02 9.14 -11.65
N GLU A 14 -10.10 8.18 -11.56
CA GLU A 14 -9.20 7.84 -12.64
C GLU A 14 -9.95 7.21 -13.82
N THR A 15 -10.96 6.37 -13.55
CA THR A 15 -11.86 5.80 -14.57
C THR A 15 -13.25 6.42 -14.45
N ALA A 16 -13.80 6.91 -15.56
CA ALA A 16 -15.19 7.29 -15.70
C ALA A 16 -15.95 6.22 -16.49
N LEU A 17 -17.04 5.70 -15.94
CA LEU A 17 -17.94 4.75 -16.60
C LEU A 17 -19.08 5.47 -17.33
N SER A 18 -19.60 4.82 -18.38
CA SER A 18 -20.90 5.17 -18.94
C SER A 18 -22.03 4.71 -18.00
N ARG A 19 -23.23 5.26 -18.20
CA ARG A 19 -24.40 4.98 -17.34
C ARG A 19 -24.81 3.51 -17.30
N ASP A 20 -24.54 2.77 -18.38
CA ASP A 20 -25.00 1.40 -18.56
C ASP A 20 -23.92 0.37 -18.14
N GLU A 21 -22.73 0.83 -17.76
CA GLU A 21 -21.65 0.00 -17.26
C GLU A 21 -21.77 -0.25 -15.75
N ASN A 22 -21.21 -1.39 -15.30
CA ASN A 22 -21.18 -1.92 -13.94
C ASN A 22 -21.78 -0.98 -12.85
N PRO A 23 -23.03 -1.22 -12.41
CA PRO A 23 -23.71 -0.33 -11.46
C PRO A 23 -23.10 -0.39 -10.05
N ASP A 24 -22.37 -1.46 -9.71
CA ASP A 24 -21.80 -1.65 -8.37
C ASP A 24 -20.50 -0.85 -8.18
N TRP A 25 -19.87 -0.37 -9.25
CA TRP A 25 -18.66 0.45 -9.18
C TRP A 25 -18.98 1.95 -9.04
N THR A 26 -19.66 2.27 -7.95
CA THR A 26 -20.27 3.60 -7.72
C THR A 26 -19.29 4.77 -7.77
N THR A 27 -18.02 4.60 -7.36
CA THR A 27 -17.03 5.69 -7.39
C THR A 27 -16.64 6.11 -8.81
N ALA A 28 -16.64 5.17 -9.77
CA ALA A 28 -16.33 5.42 -11.18
C ALA A 28 -17.52 5.97 -12.00
N HIS A 29 -18.72 6.02 -11.41
CA HIS A 29 -19.86 6.74 -11.98
C HIS A 29 -19.71 8.25 -11.76
N LEU A 30 -18.93 8.88 -12.63
CA LEU A 30 -18.57 10.30 -12.57
C LEU A 30 -19.51 11.23 -13.37
N GLY A 31 -20.47 10.65 -14.09
CA GLY A 31 -21.43 11.36 -14.95
C GLY A 31 -20.94 11.54 -16.40
N ASP A 32 -21.90 11.84 -17.29
CA ASP A 32 -21.66 11.86 -18.75
C ASP A 32 -20.56 12.84 -19.18
N THR A 33 -20.47 13.99 -18.53
CA THR A 33 -19.42 14.98 -18.80
C THR A 33 -18.04 14.41 -18.53
N ALA A 34 -17.83 13.77 -17.37
CA ALA A 34 -16.53 13.15 -17.07
C ALA A 34 -16.22 11.99 -18.04
N TYR A 35 -17.22 11.17 -18.34
CA TYR A 35 -17.08 10.06 -19.29
C TYR A 35 -16.68 10.51 -20.70
N ARG A 36 -17.32 11.56 -21.24
CA ARG A 36 -17.11 12.00 -22.63
C ARG A 36 -16.05 13.07 -22.80
N GLU A 37 -16.07 14.09 -21.95
CA GLU A 37 -15.30 15.32 -22.14
C GLU A 37 -13.98 15.30 -21.35
N CYS A 38 -13.91 14.54 -20.26
CA CYS A 38 -12.68 14.40 -19.49
C CYS A 38 -11.84 13.18 -19.88
N ALA A 39 -12.27 12.35 -20.83
CA ALA A 39 -11.50 11.18 -21.25
C ALA A 39 -10.13 11.56 -21.82
N ILE A 40 -9.12 10.73 -21.53
CA ILE A 40 -7.81 10.79 -22.16
C ILE A 40 -7.97 10.39 -23.63
N VAL A 41 -7.51 11.27 -24.53
CA VAL A 41 -7.53 11.03 -25.99
C VAL A 41 -6.13 10.63 -26.44
N LEU A 42 -5.99 9.48 -27.08
CA LEU A 42 -4.72 9.01 -27.61
C LEU A 42 -4.35 9.73 -28.92
N GLU A 43 -3.09 9.57 -29.36
CA GLU A 43 -2.58 10.21 -30.58
C GLU A 43 -3.42 9.85 -31.82
N ASN A 44 -3.86 8.59 -31.91
CA ASN A 44 -4.75 8.08 -32.95
C ASN A 44 -6.21 8.56 -32.81
N ARG A 45 -6.49 9.49 -31.90
CA ARG A 45 -7.81 10.07 -31.58
C ARG A 45 -8.82 9.11 -30.95
N THR A 46 -8.42 7.91 -30.54
CA THR A 46 -9.29 7.01 -29.76
C THR A 46 -9.23 7.37 -28.27
N LEU A 47 -10.32 7.10 -27.53
CA LEU A 47 -10.33 7.25 -26.09
C LEU A 47 -9.53 6.13 -25.43
N LYS A 48 -8.77 6.46 -24.39
CA LYS A 48 -8.02 5.46 -23.62
C LYS A 48 -8.98 4.70 -22.71
N SER A 49 -9.14 3.40 -22.96
CA SER A 49 -9.93 2.51 -22.09
C SER A 49 -9.44 2.57 -20.64
N GLY A 50 -10.38 2.61 -19.71
CA GLY A 50 -10.10 2.64 -18.28
C GLY A 50 -9.71 1.28 -17.71
N PHE A 51 -9.72 1.20 -16.38
CA PHE A 51 -9.30 0.00 -15.67
C PHE A 51 -10.20 -1.20 -16.01
N GLN A 52 -9.56 -2.37 -16.18
CA GLN A 52 -10.19 -3.60 -16.70
C GLN A 52 -10.92 -3.43 -18.05
N GLN A 53 -10.50 -2.49 -18.90
CA GLN A 53 -11.14 -2.18 -20.20
C GLN A 53 -12.55 -1.60 -20.09
N SER A 54 -12.94 -1.11 -18.91
CA SER A 54 -14.22 -0.43 -18.68
C SER A 54 -14.04 1.08 -18.77
N GLY A 55 -15.06 1.78 -19.28
CA GLY A 55 -15.08 3.23 -19.36
C GLY A 55 -13.81 3.85 -19.97
N HIS A 56 -13.46 5.03 -19.51
CA HIS A 56 -12.29 5.77 -19.97
C HIS A 56 -11.46 6.32 -18.82
N TYR A 57 -10.13 6.27 -18.97
CA TYR A 57 -9.26 7.04 -18.08
C TYR A 57 -9.49 8.54 -18.26
N THR A 58 -9.41 9.31 -17.19
CA THR A 58 -9.74 10.73 -17.18
C THR A 58 -8.50 11.64 -17.03
N ASP A 59 -8.59 12.84 -17.58
CA ASP A 59 -7.66 13.94 -17.28
C ASP A 59 -7.96 14.47 -15.85
N PRO A 60 -7.02 14.36 -14.89
CA PRO A 60 -7.24 14.75 -13.50
C PRO A 60 -7.52 16.25 -13.33
N ARG A 61 -7.11 17.10 -14.28
CA ARG A 61 -7.40 18.54 -14.27
C ARG A 61 -8.87 18.78 -14.61
N CYS A 62 -9.42 17.99 -15.52
CA CYS A 62 -10.81 18.08 -15.96
C CYS A 62 -11.78 17.58 -14.89
N VAL A 63 -11.46 16.49 -14.19
CA VAL A 63 -12.32 15.92 -13.14
C VAL A 63 -12.13 16.58 -11.76
N ARG A 64 -11.12 17.45 -11.58
CA ARG A 64 -10.85 18.13 -10.30
C ARG A 64 -12.09 18.80 -9.70
N PRO A 65 -12.89 19.61 -10.43
CA PRO A 65 -14.07 20.26 -9.83
C PRO A 65 -15.11 19.27 -9.30
N LEU A 66 -15.26 18.11 -9.96
CA LEU A 66 -16.14 17.03 -9.50
C LEU A 66 -15.60 16.41 -8.21
N LEU A 67 -14.30 16.10 -8.17
CA LEU A 67 -13.62 15.61 -6.98
C LEU A 67 -13.81 16.57 -5.81
N GLU A 68 -13.52 17.85 -6.01
CA GLU A 68 -13.62 18.82 -4.92
C GLU A 68 -15.04 18.92 -4.34
N LYS A 69 -16.04 18.90 -5.22
CA LYS A 69 -17.45 18.91 -4.83
C LYS A 69 -17.84 17.65 -4.07
N ARG A 70 -17.44 16.47 -4.55
CA ARG A 70 -17.77 15.17 -3.93
C ARG A 70 -17.09 15.03 -2.58
N VAL A 71 -15.78 15.32 -2.47
CA VAL A 71 -15.02 15.24 -1.21
C VAL A 71 -15.67 16.12 -0.14
N LYS A 72 -16.00 17.38 -0.46
CA LYS A 72 -16.70 18.29 0.48
C LYS A 72 -18.06 17.73 0.92
N ALA A 73 -18.87 17.26 -0.02
CA ALA A 73 -20.21 16.75 0.29
C ALA A 73 -20.16 15.49 1.17
N VAL A 74 -19.30 14.53 0.84
CA VAL A 74 -19.19 13.25 1.53
C VAL A 74 -18.50 13.41 2.89
N SER A 75 -17.48 14.26 3.01
CA SER A 75 -16.84 14.56 4.30
C SER A 75 -17.86 15.11 5.31
N VAL A 76 -18.72 16.05 4.90
CA VAL A 76 -19.79 16.59 5.76
C VAL A 76 -20.84 15.53 6.10
N ALA A 77 -21.23 14.69 5.14
CA ALA A 77 -22.31 13.71 5.35
C ALA A 77 -21.89 12.52 6.22
N ALA A 78 -20.65 12.04 6.08
CA ALA A 78 -20.17 10.81 6.73
C ALA A 78 -19.16 11.04 7.86
N GLY A 79 -18.63 12.26 8.00
CA GLY A 79 -17.70 12.62 9.08
C GLY A 79 -16.29 12.02 8.93
N PHE A 80 -15.85 11.75 7.70
CA PHE A 80 -14.48 11.29 7.42
C PHE A 80 -13.44 12.37 7.77
N ASN A 81 -12.36 11.97 8.43
CA ASN A 81 -11.24 12.83 8.85
C ASN A 81 -9.93 12.54 8.09
N SER A 82 -9.99 11.72 7.04
CA SER A 82 -8.91 11.44 6.10
C SER A 82 -9.51 11.03 4.76
N TRP A 83 -8.69 10.88 3.72
CA TRP A 83 -9.17 10.51 2.39
C TRP A 83 -8.26 9.49 1.70
N PHE A 84 -8.82 8.57 0.93
CA PHE A 84 -8.06 7.69 0.06
C PHE A 84 -8.48 7.92 -1.40
N LEU A 85 -7.56 8.44 -2.21
CA LEU A 85 -7.76 8.63 -3.65
C LEU A 85 -7.08 7.49 -4.40
N ASP A 86 -7.87 6.53 -4.86
CA ASP A 86 -7.36 5.37 -5.59
C ASP A 86 -6.70 5.75 -6.91
N ALA A 87 -5.64 5.04 -7.28
CA ALA A 87 -4.83 5.23 -8.49
C ALA A 87 -4.03 6.54 -8.64
N TYR A 88 -4.21 7.57 -7.80
CA TYR A 88 -3.57 8.88 -7.98
C TYR A 88 -2.03 8.87 -7.76
N ALA A 89 -1.51 7.95 -6.95
CA ALA A 89 -0.09 7.76 -6.65
C ALA A 89 0.53 6.51 -7.32
N THR A 90 -0.14 5.90 -8.30
CA THR A 90 0.35 4.71 -9.05
C THR A 90 1.48 5.03 -10.03
N GLY A 91 1.72 6.29 -10.34
CA GLY A 91 2.65 6.68 -11.40
C GLY A 91 2.17 6.36 -12.81
N MET A 92 0.91 5.94 -12.97
CA MET A 92 0.29 5.75 -14.28
C MET A 92 -0.04 7.11 -14.90
N LEU A 93 0.61 7.41 -16.03
CA LEU A 93 0.55 8.71 -16.67
C LEU A 93 0.30 8.58 -18.17
N PHE A 94 -0.50 9.49 -18.70
CA PHE A 94 -0.87 9.54 -20.11
C PHE A 94 -0.60 10.92 -20.72
N ASP A 95 -0.17 10.92 -21.97
CA ASP A 95 -0.41 12.08 -22.83
C ASP A 95 -1.89 12.07 -23.27
N SER A 96 -2.47 13.26 -23.41
CA SER A 96 -3.81 13.45 -23.93
C SER A 96 -3.78 14.44 -25.10
N TYR A 97 -4.31 14.01 -26.23
CA TYR A 97 -4.39 14.75 -27.49
C TYR A 97 -5.77 15.39 -27.69
N ARG A 98 -6.44 15.77 -26.60
CA ARG A 98 -7.66 16.59 -26.66
C ARG A 98 -7.36 17.91 -27.37
N ALA A 99 -8.23 18.33 -28.28
CA ALA A 99 -7.97 19.48 -29.15
C ALA A 99 -7.92 20.81 -28.39
N ASP A 100 -8.76 20.94 -27.36
CA ASP A 100 -8.95 22.14 -26.54
C ASP A 100 -8.08 22.15 -25.25
N ALA A 101 -7.68 20.96 -24.79
CA ALA A 101 -6.95 20.78 -23.54
C ALA A 101 -5.91 19.65 -23.64
N PRO A 102 -4.87 19.79 -24.48
CA PRO A 102 -3.81 18.79 -24.52
C PRO A 102 -3.13 18.64 -23.15
N MET A 103 -2.60 17.46 -22.88
CA MET A 103 -1.92 17.13 -21.63
C MET A 103 -0.68 16.31 -21.93
N THR A 104 0.44 16.63 -21.29
CA THR A 104 1.60 15.73 -21.25
C THR A 104 1.52 14.81 -20.03
N GLN A 105 2.25 13.70 -20.04
CA GLN A 105 2.42 12.85 -18.84
C GLN A 105 2.88 13.65 -17.60
N ALA A 106 3.75 14.65 -17.78
CA ALA A 106 4.20 15.51 -16.68
C ALA A 106 3.05 16.35 -16.10
N GLN A 107 2.22 16.95 -16.96
CA GLN A 107 1.02 17.69 -16.53
C GLN A 107 -0.04 16.76 -15.93
N ASN A 108 -0.10 15.51 -16.39
CA ASN A 108 -0.95 14.50 -15.78
C ASN A 108 -0.51 14.20 -14.35
N ALA A 109 0.81 14.04 -14.12
CA ALA A 109 1.38 13.85 -12.79
C ALA A 109 1.13 15.05 -11.88
N GLU A 110 1.39 16.27 -12.37
CA GLU A 110 1.07 17.50 -11.65
C GLU A 110 -0.41 17.59 -11.29
N GLY A 111 -1.29 17.20 -12.22
CA GLY A 111 -2.73 17.13 -11.99
C GLY A 111 -3.08 16.16 -10.86
N ASN A 112 -2.49 14.97 -10.83
CA ASN A 112 -2.69 13.99 -9.75
C ASN A 112 -2.17 14.53 -8.40
N VAL A 113 -0.96 15.07 -8.37
CA VAL A 113 -0.35 15.70 -7.17
C VAL A 113 -1.22 16.84 -6.65
N ALA A 114 -1.73 17.70 -7.54
CA ALA A 114 -2.60 18.81 -7.16
C ALA A 114 -3.93 18.33 -6.53
N ALA A 115 -4.40 17.12 -6.86
CA ALA A 115 -5.56 16.51 -6.20
C ALA A 115 -5.33 16.31 -4.71
N SER A 116 -4.25 15.59 -4.43
CA SER A 116 -3.91 15.15 -3.09
C SER A 116 -3.51 16.37 -2.25
N ARG A 117 -2.76 17.31 -2.84
CA ARG A 117 -2.45 18.61 -2.21
C ARG A 117 -3.70 19.42 -1.88
N TRP A 118 -4.67 19.49 -2.78
CA TRP A 118 -5.90 20.21 -2.46
C TRP A 118 -6.61 19.62 -1.22
N ILE A 119 -6.68 18.29 -1.10
CA ILE A 119 -7.25 17.64 0.09
C ILE A 119 -6.42 17.98 1.35
N ASN A 120 -5.10 17.84 1.29
CA ASN A 120 -4.26 17.97 2.48
C ASN A 120 -3.98 19.44 2.89
N GLU A 121 -3.90 20.38 1.95
CA GLU A 121 -3.54 21.78 2.21
C GLU A 121 -4.80 22.64 2.33
N THR A 122 -5.85 22.38 1.55
CA THR A 122 -7.09 23.18 1.61
C THR A 122 -8.07 22.65 2.64
N LEU A 123 -8.29 21.33 2.69
CA LEU A 123 -9.19 20.72 3.67
C LEU A 123 -8.49 20.32 4.98
N GLN A 124 -7.15 20.36 5.02
CA GLN A 124 -6.36 19.95 6.18
C GLN A 124 -6.65 18.49 6.60
N LEU A 125 -6.91 17.63 5.61
CA LEU A 125 -7.18 16.21 5.80
C LEU A 125 -5.98 15.36 5.35
N PRO A 126 -5.50 14.42 6.18
CA PRO A 126 -4.56 13.39 5.72
C PRO A 126 -5.14 12.64 4.51
N SER A 127 -4.37 12.54 3.44
CA SER A 127 -4.77 11.80 2.24
C SER A 127 -3.75 10.72 1.88
N GLY A 128 -4.24 9.58 1.43
CA GLY A 128 -3.42 8.51 0.87
C GLY A 128 -3.91 8.06 -0.50
N SER A 129 -3.17 7.14 -1.10
CA SER A 129 -3.49 6.58 -2.42
C SER A 129 -2.98 5.15 -2.55
N GLU A 130 -3.41 4.48 -3.61
CA GLU A 130 -2.77 3.27 -4.12
C GLU A 130 -1.34 3.60 -4.61
N ASP A 131 -0.42 2.69 -4.28
CA ASP A 131 1.02 2.81 -4.41
C ASP A 131 1.56 4.14 -3.82
N GLY A 132 2.77 4.52 -4.21
CA GLY A 132 3.48 5.71 -3.75
C GLY A 132 4.60 6.07 -4.70
N ASN A 133 4.35 6.00 -6.01
CA ASN A 133 5.39 6.18 -7.01
C ASN A 133 5.93 7.62 -6.99
N ALA A 134 7.26 7.76 -7.10
CA ALA A 134 7.95 9.04 -6.95
C ALA A 134 7.44 10.15 -7.88
N THR A 135 6.88 9.79 -9.04
CA THR A 135 6.33 10.71 -10.03
C THR A 135 5.03 11.37 -9.59
N THR A 136 4.24 10.74 -8.72
CA THR A 136 2.90 11.23 -8.33
C THR A 136 2.62 11.21 -6.84
N ALA A 137 3.53 10.71 -6.01
CA ALA A 137 3.37 10.61 -4.56
C ALA A 137 3.45 11.95 -3.82
N GLN A 138 3.84 13.04 -4.48
CA GLN A 138 3.85 14.35 -3.82
C GLN A 138 2.43 14.73 -3.41
N GLY A 139 2.23 15.03 -2.12
CA GLY A 139 0.93 15.39 -1.57
C GLY A 139 0.10 14.20 -1.04
N VAL A 140 0.61 12.98 -1.02
CA VAL A 140 0.03 11.92 -0.16
C VAL A 140 0.86 11.76 1.11
N LEU A 141 0.18 11.45 2.22
CA LEU A 141 0.79 11.15 3.52
C LEU A 141 1.03 9.65 3.69
N PHE A 142 0.18 8.82 3.07
CA PHE A 142 0.31 7.37 3.12
C PHE A 142 -0.05 6.70 1.78
N ALA A 143 0.43 5.47 1.60
CA ALA A 143 0.47 4.77 0.33
C ALA A 143 0.26 3.25 0.50
N HIS A 144 -0.66 2.64 -0.25
CA HIS A 144 -0.93 1.19 -0.21
C HIS A 144 -0.32 0.51 -1.45
N GLY A 145 0.82 -0.17 -1.33
CA GLY A 145 1.35 -0.97 -2.45
C GLY A 145 2.87 -1.09 -2.52
N MET A 146 3.61 -0.18 -1.89
CA MET A 146 5.07 -0.17 -2.06
C MET A 146 5.79 -1.32 -1.33
N GLN A 147 5.17 -1.93 -0.31
CA GLN A 147 5.80 -3.03 0.44
C GLN A 147 5.53 -4.40 -0.18
N THR A 148 4.30 -4.66 -0.61
CA THR A 148 3.95 -5.82 -1.42
C THR A 148 3.22 -5.27 -2.62
N PRO A 149 3.79 -5.37 -3.84
CA PRO A 149 3.15 -4.81 -5.02
C PRO A 149 1.94 -5.64 -5.44
N VAL A 150 1.28 -5.21 -6.51
CA VAL A 150 0.32 -6.05 -7.24
C VAL A 150 1.03 -7.30 -7.76
N ILE A 151 0.60 -8.47 -7.30
CA ILE A 151 1.10 -9.76 -7.73
C ILE A 151 -0.06 -10.59 -8.29
N GLY A 152 0.17 -11.31 -9.39
CA GLY A 152 -0.72 -12.39 -9.83
C GLY A 152 -1.93 -11.98 -10.65
N TRP A 153 -2.19 -10.69 -10.93
CA TRP A 153 -3.29 -10.29 -11.84
C TRP A 153 -3.17 -10.90 -13.25
N GLY A 154 -1.95 -11.04 -13.77
CA GLY A 154 -1.68 -11.71 -15.04
C GLY A 154 -1.53 -13.23 -14.96
N ASP A 155 -1.54 -13.81 -13.76
CA ASP A 155 -1.33 -15.24 -13.54
C ASP A 155 -2.68 -15.96 -13.44
N ALA A 156 -2.96 -16.88 -14.37
CA ALA A 156 -4.26 -17.54 -14.46
C ALA A 156 -4.57 -18.44 -13.26
N ASP A 157 -3.55 -19.08 -12.67
CA ASP A 157 -3.74 -19.92 -11.50
C ASP A 157 -4.11 -19.09 -10.28
N MET A 158 -3.49 -17.92 -10.13
CA MET A 158 -3.77 -17.03 -9.02
C MET A 158 -5.11 -16.31 -9.18
N SER A 159 -5.43 -15.83 -10.39
CA SER A 159 -6.54 -14.90 -10.62
C SER A 159 -7.83 -15.54 -11.16
N LYS A 160 -7.76 -16.70 -11.83
CA LYS A 160 -8.89 -17.24 -12.60
C LYS A 160 -9.26 -18.68 -12.27
N ASN A 161 -8.29 -19.51 -11.87
CA ASN A 161 -8.49 -20.96 -11.69
C ASN A 161 -8.86 -21.30 -10.23
N PRO A 162 -10.14 -21.56 -9.89
CA PRO A 162 -10.54 -21.79 -8.50
C PRO A 162 -9.97 -23.09 -7.89
N ASP A 163 -9.53 -24.01 -8.75
CA ASP A 163 -8.98 -25.31 -8.36
C ASP A 163 -7.47 -25.23 -8.05
N SER A 164 -6.83 -24.08 -8.34
CA SER A 164 -5.43 -23.86 -7.99
C SER A 164 -5.26 -23.61 -6.49
N GLU A 165 -4.21 -24.18 -5.90
CA GLU A 165 -3.79 -23.84 -4.53
C GLU A 165 -3.42 -22.35 -4.39
N TYR A 166 -2.97 -21.71 -5.47
CA TYR A 166 -2.56 -20.30 -5.51
C TYR A 166 -3.73 -19.33 -5.76
N PHE A 167 -4.95 -19.84 -5.98
CA PHE A 167 -6.11 -19.02 -6.31
C PHE A 167 -6.45 -18.06 -5.18
N VAL A 168 -6.29 -16.75 -5.41
CA VAL A 168 -6.37 -15.72 -4.35
C VAL A 168 -7.76 -15.60 -3.74
N GLY A 169 -8.80 -16.07 -4.43
CA GLY A 169 -10.18 -16.08 -3.95
C GLY A 169 -11.12 -15.25 -4.82
N LYS A 170 -12.42 -15.38 -4.55
CA LYS A 170 -13.50 -14.66 -5.24
C LYS A 170 -13.82 -13.33 -4.56
N TRP A 171 -14.46 -12.40 -5.28
CA TRP A 171 -14.94 -11.11 -4.78
C TRP A 171 -16.20 -11.18 -3.88
N PHE A 172 -16.56 -12.38 -3.39
CA PHE A 172 -17.75 -12.64 -2.58
C PHE A 172 -17.37 -13.48 -1.35
N PRO A 173 -18.09 -13.37 -0.21
CA PRO A 173 -19.20 -12.44 0.05
C PRO A 173 -18.76 -10.97 0.27
N PRO A 174 -19.65 -9.96 0.13
CA PRO A 174 -19.28 -8.54 0.21
C PRO A 174 -18.68 -8.13 1.56
N GLU A 175 -19.13 -8.73 2.65
CA GLU A 175 -18.63 -8.49 4.02
C GLU A 175 -17.30 -9.17 4.34
N GLN A 176 -16.89 -10.12 3.48
CA GLN A 176 -15.63 -10.85 3.61
C GLN A 176 -15.19 -11.47 2.27
N PRO A 177 -14.80 -10.66 1.26
CA PRO A 177 -14.43 -11.22 -0.03
C PRO A 177 -13.26 -12.19 0.10
N ALA A 178 -13.42 -13.43 -0.38
CA ALA A 178 -12.36 -14.43 -0.28
C ALA A 178 -11.04 -13.96 -0.91
N VAL A 179 -11.11 -13.13 -1.95
CA VAL A 179 -9.95 -12.48 -2.59
C VAL A 179 -9.08 -11.71 -1.58
N PHE A 180 -9.66 -11.17 -0.51
CA PHE A 180 -8.94 -10.46 0.56
C PHE A 180 -8.59 -11.36 1.75
N PHE A 181 -9.48 -12.26 2.14
CA PHE A 181 -9.34 -12.99 3.41
C PHE A 181 -8.77 -14.41 3.29
N LYS A 182 -8.90 -15.07 2.14
CA LYS A 182 -8.42 -16.46 1.95
C LYS A 182 -6.89 -16.48 2.07
N SER A 183 -6.36 -17.21 3.05
CA SER A 183 -4.91 -17.45 3.12
C SER A 183 -4.50 -18.40 1.99
N VAL A 184 -3.43 -18.07 1.28
CA VAL A 184 -2.93 -18.82 0.12
C VAL A 184 -1.40 -18.83 0.12
N PRO A 185 -0.75 -19.89 -0.38
CA PRO A 185 0.67 -19.82 -0.70
C PRO A 185 0.89 -18.90 -1.91
N ILE A 186 2.10 -18.38 -2.04
CA ILE A 186 2.59 -17.72 -3.25
C ILE A 186 3.60 -18.61 -3.98
N LYS A 187 3.60 -18.56 -5.32
CA LYS A 187 4.49 -19.35 -6.18
C LYS A 187 5.97 -18.99 -5.94
N GLU A 188 6.87 -19.97 -5.99
CA GLU A 188 8.30 -19.80 -5.66
C GLU A 188 9.02 -18.64 -6.38
N PRO A 189 8.87 -18.42 -7.69
CA PRO A 189 9.53 -17.27 -8.34
C PRO A 189 9.10 -15.93 -7.75
N LEU A 190 7.80 -15.79 -7.45
CA LEU A 190 7.23 -14.58 -6.86
C LEU A 190 7.61 -14.46 -5.38
N ARG A 191 7.60 -15.57 -4.64
CA ARG A 191 8.05 -15.62 -3.24
C ARG A 191 9.49 -15.14 -3.13
N ARG A 192 10.37 -15.67 -3.98
CA ARG A 192 11.79 -15.33 -3.99
C ARG A 192 12.04 -13.87 -4.36
N ILE A 193 11.29 -13.30 -5.29
CA ILE A 193 11.52 -11.90 -5.71
C ILE A 193 11.01 -10.91 -4.65
N HIS A 194 9.88 -11.21 -4.00
CA HIS A 194 9.21 -10.23 -3.14
C HIS A 194 9.41 -10.45 -1.64
N PHE A 195 9.73 -11.67 -1.19
CA PHE A 195 9.71 -12.02 0.23
C PHE A 195 10.98 -12.70 0.75
N ASP A 196 11.85 -13.22 -0.13
CA ASP A 196 13.15 -13.73 0.32
C ASP A 196 14.04 -12.55 0.81
N PRO A 197 14.44 -12.53 2.09
CA PRO A 197 15.26 -11.44 2.61
C PRO A 197 16.59 -11.31 1.86
N ALA A 198 17.16 -12.40 1.33
CA ALA A 198 18.44 -12.38 0.63
C ALA A 198 18.41 -11.67 -0.73
N SER A 199 17.21 -11.52 -1.32
CA SER A 199 16.97 -10.84 -2.60
C SER A 199 16.41 -9.43 -2.45
N ARG A 200 16.02 -9.03 -1.24
CA ARG A 200 15.28 -7.80 -0.97
C ARG A 200 16.15 -6.71 -0.36
N LEU A 201 15.94 -5.48 -0.80
CA LEU A 201 16.60 -4.27 -0.30
C LEU A 201 15.56 -3.18 -0.01
N PRO A 202 15.76 -2.31 1.00
CA PRO A 202 14.84 -1.22 1.33
C PRO A 202 15.04 -0.01 0.41
N LEU A 203 15.13 -0.21 -0.91
CA LEU A 203 15.49 0.88 -1.85
C LEU A 203 14.49 2.03 -1.81
N TYR A 204 13.19 1.71 -1.70
CA TYR A 204 12.17 2.73 -1.57
C TYR A 204 12.27 3.48 -0.23
N GLN A 205 12.38 2.74 0.88
CA GLN A 205 12.48 3.34 2.21
C GLN A 205 13.78 4.15 2.40
N ALA A 206 14.88 3.75 1.77
CA ALA A 206 16.13 4.50 1.76
C ALA A 206 15.98 5.91 1.15
N VAL A 207 14.97 6.12 0.29
CA VAL A 207 14.66 7.43 -0.29
C VAL A 207 13.51 8.11 0.45
N PHE A 208 12.47 7.35 0.84
CA PHE A 208 11.17 7.93 1.21
C PHE A 208 10.68 7.66 2.65
N HIS A 209 11.35 6.87 3.48
CA HIS A 209 10.81 6.42 4.79
C HIS A 209 10.33 7.58 5.68
N GLY A 210 11.12 8.64 5.82
CA GLY A 210 10.75 9.83 6.61
C GLY A 210 9.79 10.80 5.92
N SER A 211 9.29 10.48 4.73
CA SER A 211 8.49 11.38 3.89
C SER A 211 7.13 10.81 3.46
N LEU A 212 7.02 9.49 3.30
CA LEU A 212 5.79 8.82 2.89
C LEU A 212 5.62 7.50 3.63
N ILE A 213 4.51 7.34 4.34
CA ILE A 213 4.17 6.12 5.05
C ILE A 213 3.62 5.10 4.04
N THR A 214 4.37 4.04 3.76
CA THR A 214 3.94 3.00 2.82
C THR A 214 3.55 1.70 3.51
N THR A 215 2.61 0.96 2.92
CA THR A 215 2.25 -0.39 3.35
C THR A 215 2.07 -1.34 2.15
N HIS A 216 1.51 -2.52 2.39
CA HIS A 216 1.19 -3.52 1.38
C HIS A 216 0.09 -3.04 0.43
N HIS A 217 0.01 -3.66 -0.75
CA HIS A 217 -1.14 -3.51 -1.61
C HIS A 217 -2.36 -4.16 -0.94
N TRP A 218 -3.53 -3.53 -1.08
CA TRP A 218 -4.79 -3.97 -0.45
C TRP A 218 -5.23 -5.39 -0.87
N LEU A 219 -4.68 -5.96 -1.94
CA LEU A 219 -4.93 -7.37 -2.30
C LEU A 219 -4.20 -8.37 -1.39
N PHE A 220 -3.07 -7.96 -0.80
CA PHE A 220 -2.15 -8.81 -0.05
C PHE A 220 -1.88 -8.20 1.33
N ASP A 221 -2.89 -8.27 2.20
CA ASP A 221 -2.70 -7.91 3.59
C ASP A 221 -1.59 -8.76 4.26
N SER A 222 -1.11 -8.31 5.42
CA SER A 222 0.05 -8.90 6.10
C SER A 222 -0.14 -10.37 6.49
N LEU A 223 -1.37 -10.91 6.46
CA LEU A 223 -1.70 -12.30 6.81
C LEU A 223 -2.09 -13.17 5.61
N LYS A 224 -2.12 -12.60 4.39
CA LYS A 224 -2.60 -13.28 3.19
C LYS A 224 -1.75 -14.49 2.79
N LEU A 225 -0.43 -14.32 2.77
CA LEU A 225 0.50 -15.30 2.19
C LEU A 225 1.02 -16.28 3.25
N SER A 226 0.57 -17.53 3.18
CA SER A 226 0.84 -18.54 4.21
C SER A 226 2.31 -18.96 4.28
N ASN A 227 2.99 -19.01 3.14
CA ASN A 227 4.40 -19.43 3.01
C ASN A 227 5.40 -18.27 2.97
N ALA A 228 4.98 -17.05 3.35
CA ALA A 228 5.85 -15.87 3.39
C ALA A 228 5.60 -15.00 4.64
N ARG A 229 4.80 -15.47 5.61
CA ARG A 229 4.32 -14.65 6.73
C ARG A 229 5.46 -14.12 7.60
N VAL A 230 6.42 -14.98 7.95
CA VAL A 230 7.50 -14.64 8.86
C VAL A 230 8.41 -13.58 8.24
N GLU A 231 8.83 -13.81 6.99
CA GLU A 231 9.67 -12.88 6.25
C GLU A 231 8.95 -11.56 6.00
N ASN A 232 7.64 -11.60 5.69
CA ASN A 232 6.85 -10.40 5.51
C ASN A 232 6.76 -9.58 6.80
N GLU A 233 6.49 -10.21 7.95
CA GLU A 233 6.41 -9.56 9.26
C GLU A 233 7.76 -8.96 9.70
N LEU A 234 8.85 -9.73 9.60
CA LEU A 234 10.18 -9.23 9.92
C LEU A 234 10.62 -8.09 9.01
N THR A 235 10.31 -8.16 7.71
CA THR A 235 10.63 -7.07 6.78
C THR A 235 9.82 -5.81 7.11
N GLN A 236 8.54 -5.93 7.49
CA GLN A 236 7.74 -4.79 7.95
C GLN A 236 8.40 -4.09 9.14
N LEU A 237 8.83 -4.87 10.13
CA LEU A 237 9.51 -4.34 11.32
C LEU A 237 10.88 -3.73 10.96
N LEU A 238 11.70 -4.44 10.19
CA LEU A 238 13.04 -4.02 9.78
C LEU A 238 13.01 -2.71 8.98
N TYR A 239 12.05 -2.55 8.07
CA TYR A 239 11.92 -1.35 7.25
C TYR A 239 11.03 -0.28 7.90
N ASN A 240 10.55 -0.55 9.12
CA ASN A 240 9.63 0.28 9.89
C ASN A 240 8.37 0.74 9.12
N VAL A 241 7.80 -0.17 8.32
CA VAL A 241 6.55 0.09 7.58
C VAL A 241 5.34 -0.54 8.29
N PRO A 242 4.19 0.16 8.34
CA PRO A 242 3.01 -0.34 9.03
C PRO A 242 2.41 -1.58 8.35
N PRO A 243 1.85 -2.52 9.14
CA PRO A 243 1.08 -3.63 8.58
C PRO A 243 -0.24 -3.16 7.97
N LEU A 244 -0.74 -3.92 6.99
CA LEU A 244 -2.08 -3.78 6.44
C LEU A 244 -2.88 -5.00 6.85
N TYR A 245 -4.09 -4.79 7.38
CA TYR A 245 -5.00 -5.86 7.74
C TYR A 245 -6.40 -5.59 7.21
N HIS A 246 -7.03 -6.61 6.64
CA HIS A 246 -8.47 -6.60 6.46
C HIS A 246 -9.20 -6.99 7.74
N LEU A 247 -10.33 -6.32 7.99
CA LEU A 247 -11.19 -6.55 9.13
C LEU A 247 -12.56 -7.03 8.66
N SER A 248 -13.06 -8.08 9.30
CA SER A 248 -14.43 -8.56 9.14
C SER A 248 -14.88 -9.14 10.47
N ALA A 249 -16.15 -8.92 10.83
CA ALA A 249 -16.69 -9.41 12.10
C ALA A 249 -16.49 -10.91 12.29
N ALA A 250 -16.56 -11.69 11.20
CA ALA A 250 -16.41 -13.14 11.23
C ALA A 250 -14.96 -13.64 11.44
N THR A 251 -13.94 -12.84 11.11
CA THR A 251 -12.51 -13.24 11.28
C THR A 251 -11.80 -12.51 12.42
N LEU A 252 -12.44 -11.49 13.00
CA LEU A 252 -11.80 -10.62 13.99
C LEU A 252 -11.26 -11.39 15.19
N ALA A 253 -12.03 -12.32 15.76
CA ALA A 253 -11.61 -13.09 16.93
C ALA A 253 -10.32 -13.91 16.69
N GLN A 254 -10.14 -14.43 15.46
CA GLN A 254 -8.95 -15.19 15.09
C GLN A 254 -7.75 -14.28 14.78
N ARG A 255 -8.00 -13.11 14.16
CA ARG A 255 -6.94 -12.22 13.66
C ARG A 255 -6.44 -11.23 14.71
N LEU A 256 -7.29 -10.84 15.65
CA LEU A 256 -6.99 -9.80 16.63
C LEU A 256 -5.79 -10.13 17.54
N PRO A 257 -5.57 -11.37 18.02
CA PRO A 257 -4.39 -11.69 18.83
C PRO A 257 -3.07 -11.41 18.11
N LEU A 258 -2.99 -11.76 16.81
CA LEU A 258 -1.82 -11.48 15.97
C LEU A 258 -1.60 -9.97 15.79
N MET A 259 -2.67 -9.23 15.49
CA MET A 259 -2.62 -7.79 15.30
C MET A 259 -2.18 -7.07 16.58
N ALA A 260 -2.78 -7.42 17.73
CA ALA A 260 -2.48 -6.83 19.01
C ALA A 260 -1.03 -7.10 19.45
N ARG A 261 -0.52 -8.31 19.18
CA ARG A 261 0.88 -8.67 19.44
C ARG A 261 1.84 -7.77 18.65
N GLN A 262 1.63 -7.66 17.34
CA GLN A 262 2.49 -6.84 16.49
C GLN A 262 2.36 -5.36 16.86
N ASP A 263 1.15 -4.84 17.09
CA ASP A 263 0.88 -3.46 17.51
C ASP A 263 1.60 -3.08 18.81
N ALA A 264 1.60 -3.96 19.82
CA ALA A 264 2.27 -3.70 21.10
C ALA A 264 3.77 -3.40 20.97
N PHE A 265 4.43 -4.00 19.98
CA PHE A 265 5.84 -3.73 19.68
C PHE A 265 6.01 -2.61 18.64
N PHE A 266 5.21 -2.65 17.57
CA PHE A 266 5.38 -1.77 16.42
C PHE A 266 4.92 -0.35 16.67
N ARG A 267 3.83 -0.14 17.42
CA ARG A 267 3.29 1.21 17.67
C ARG A 267 4.33 2.16 18.28
N PRO A 268 4.95 1.88 19.45
CA PRO A 268 5.93 2.81 20.03
C PRO A 268 7.18 2.96 19.14
N LEU A 269 7.54 1.91 18.39
CA LEU A 269 8.65 1.96 17.46
C LEU A 269 8.35 2.89 16.28
N HIS A 270 7.16 2.78 15.68
CA HIS A 270 6.77 3.59 14.53
C HIS A 270 6.44 5.03 14.93
N GLU A 271 5.86 5.27 16.12
CA GLU A 271 5.71 6.63 16.67
C GLU A 271 7.04 7.37 16.75
N ARG A 272 8.14 6.64 17.03
CA ARG A 272 9.50 7.18 17.03
C ARG A 272 10.08 7.35 15.63
N LEU A 273 9.88 6.37 14.75
CA LEU A 273 10.63 6.25 13.49
C LEU A 273 9.88 6.73 12.24
N ALA A 274 8.56 6.90 12.26
CA ALA A 274 7.74 7.18 11.07
C ALA A 274 8.17 8.41 10.26
N THR A 275 8.86 9.37 10.88
CA THR A 275 9.37 10.60 10.25
C THR A 275 10.89 10.63 10.13
N GLN A 276 11.58 9.57 10.55
CA GLN A 276 13.03 9.47 10.50
C GLN A 276 13.47 8.89 9.15
N ALA A 277 14.55 9.44 8.58
CA ALA A 277 15.16 8.83 7.40
C ALA A 277 15.75 7.45 7.75
N LEU A 278 15.60 6.48 6.85
CA LEU A 278 16.37 5.25 6.87
C LEU A 278 17.74 5.55 6.25
N THR A 279 18.77 5.65 7.08
CA THR A 279 20.11 6.14 6.72
C THR A 279 21.10 5.03 6.39
N GLY A 280 20.78 3.77 6.71
CA GLY A 280 21.68 2.65 6.43
C GLY A 280 20.98 1.30 6.32
N PHE A 281 21.57 0.42 5.52
CA PHE A 281 21.23 -0.99 5.40
C PHE A 281 22.50 -1.84 5.33
N GLN A 282 22.53 -2.98 6.02
CA GLN A 282 23.66 -3.90 6.01
C GLN A 282 23.20 -5.36 6.08
N TRP A 283 23.87 -6.25 5.35
CA TRP A 283 23.84 -7.69 5.63
C TRP A 283 24.89 -7.99 6.70
N LEU A 284 24.48 -8.69 7.75
CA LEU A 284 25.33 -9.07 8.89
C LEU A 284 25.76 -10.54 8.83
N SER A 285 25.28 -11.29 7.84
CA SER A 285 25.64 -12.67 7.57
C SER A 285 25.89 -12.90 6.07
N GLU A 286 26.75 -13.86 5.72
CA GLU A 286 27.09 -14.19 4.33
C GLU A 286 25.88 -14.70 3.52
N ASP A 287 25.00 -15.45 4.18
CA ASP A 287 23.73 -15.95 3.63
C ASP A 287 22.64 -14.86 3.52
N ARG A 288 22.93 -13.63 3.98
CA ARG A 288 22.04 -12.46 3.97
C ARG A 288 20.76 -12.63 4.80
N GLN A 289 20.68 -13.65 5.64
CA GLN A 289 19.54 -13.92 6.54
C GLN A 289 19.58 -13.07 7.82
N VAL A 290 20.69 -12.40 8.10
CA VAL A 290 20.78 -11.43 9.19
C VAL A 290 21.01 -10.06 8.60
N GLN A 291 20.14 -9.11 8.94
CA GLN A 291 20.10 -7.79 8.31
C GLN A 291 19.97 -6.68 9.36
N GLN A 292 20.48 -5.50 9.05
CA GLN A 292 20.32 -4.31 9.86
C GLN A 292 19.83 -3.13 9.04
N THR A 293 18.90 -2.35 9.60
CA THR A 293 18.61 -0.98 9.17
C THR A 293 19.01 0.01 10.26
N SER A 294 19.34 1.23 9.85
CA SER A 294 19.68 2.34 10.73
C SER A 294 18.86 3.56 10.38
N PHE A 295 18.44 4.31 11.40
CA PHE A 295 17.61 5.50 11.27
C PHE A 295 18.35 6.74 11.75
N GLU A 296 17.90 7.91 11.31
CA GLU A 296 18.53 9.21 11.57
C GLU A 296 18.73 9.53 13.05
N ASP A 297 17.81 9.11 13.92
CA ASP A 297 17.91 9.30 15.36
C ASP A 297 18.92 8.37 16.06
N GLY A 298 19.61 7.51 15.31
CA GLY A 298 20.57 6.53 15.83
C GLY A 298 19.96 5.17 16.19
N THR A 299 18.65 4.98 16.02
CA THR A 299 18.00 3.68 16.20
C THR A 299 18.50 2.67 15.18
N ARG A 300 18.76 1.43 15.63
CA ARG A 300 19.12 0.30 14.77
C ARG A 300 18.16 -0.86 14.98
N LEU A 301 17.76 -1.48 13.89
CA LEU A 301 16.90 -2.66 13.89
C LEU A 301 17.67 -3.81 13.23
N LEU A 302 17.84 -4.92 13.95
CA LEU A 302 18.53 -6.11 13.47
C LEU A 302 17.53 -7.26 13.33
N ALA A 303 17.33 -7.77 12.13
CA ALA A 303 16.46 -8.92 11.86
C ALA A 303 17.30 -10.18 11.68
N ASN A 304 16.91 -11.26 12.35
CA ASN A 304 17.36 -12.61 12.04
C ASN A 304 16.18 -13.37 11.41
N PHE A 305 16.29 -13.64 10.11
CA PHE A 305 15.30 -14.36 9.33
C PHE A 305 15.45 -15.88 9.39
N ASP A 306 16.56 -16.41 9.91
CA ASP A 306 16.69 -17.84 10.14
C ASP A 306 15.87 -18.26 11.37
N SER A 307 15.26 -19.44 11.31
CA SER A 307 14.73 -20.22 12.42
C SER A 307 15.71 -20.41 13.60
N ALA A 308 17.01 -20.48 13.33
CA ALA A 308 18.04 -20.69 14.33
C ALA A 308 18.61 -19.36 14.87
N PRO A 309 19.04 -19.32 16.15
CA PRO A 309 19.78 -18.18 16.67
C PRO A 309 21.06 -17.90 15.86
N ARG A 310 21.45 -16.63 15.77
CA ARG A 310 22.66 -16.16 15.09
C ARG A 310 23.47 -15.23 16.00
N GLU A 311 24.79 -15.33 15.95
CA GLU A 311 25.69 -14.43 16.68
C GLU A 311 26.12 -13.28 15.77
N VAL A 312 25.98 -12.04 16.24
CA VAL A 312 26.46 -10.83 15.58
C VAL A 312 27.12 -9.94 16.62
N ASP A 313 28.38 -9.54 16.41
CA ASP A 313 29.12 -8.62 17.28
C ASP A 313 29.06 -9.00 18.78
N GLY A 314 29.13 -10.30 19.08
CA GLY A 314 29.06 -10.83 20.46
C GLY A 314 27.66 -10.82 21.07
N ARG A 315 26.61 -10.67 20.25
CA ARG A 315 25.21 -10.74 20.64
C ARG A 315 24.49 -11.88 19.93
N THR A 316 23.80 -12.70 20.70
CA THR A 316 22.84 -13.68 20.19
C THR A 316 21.56 -12.99 19.73
N LEU A 317 21.24 -13.11 18.45
CA LEU A 317 19.95 -12.75 17.86
C LEU A 317 19.07 -14.01 17.80
N PRO A 318 17.93 -14.06 18.51
CA PRO A 318 17.01 -15.20 18.42
C PRO A 318 16.55 -15.45 16.99
N GLY A 319 16.20 -16.69 16.66
CA GLY A 319 15.64 -17.01 15.35
C GLY A 319 14.28 -16.35 15.12
N GLU A 320 14.03 -15.96 13.88
CA GLU A 320 12.79 -15.30 13.43
C GLU A 320 12.43 -14.07 14.29
N SER A 321 13.40 -13.20 14.54
CA SER A 321 13.25 -12.08 15.46
C SER A 321 13.81 -10.77 14.95
N ILE A 322 13.28 -9.67 15.48
CA ILE A 322 13.85 -8.33 15.38
C ILE A 322 14.43 -7.92 16.74
N THR A 323 15.62 -7.34 16.72
CA THR A 323 16.27 -6.72 17.87
C THR A 323 16.33 -5.22 17.65
N LEU A 324 15.71 -4.46 18.55
CA LEU A 324 15.74 -3.01 18.60
C LEU A 324 16.92 -2.57 19.47
N LEU A 325 17.75 -1.67 18.94
CA LEU A 325 18.81 -0.98 19.68
C LEU A 325 18.55 0.53 19.59
N LEU A 326 18.22 1.14 20.73
CA LEU A 326 18.04 2.59 20.81
C LEU A 326 19.37 3.29 21.14
N PRO A 327 19.57 4.56 20.73
CA PRO A 327 20.83 5.29 20.95
C PRO A 327 21.17 5.47 22.44
N GLU A 328 20.18 5.49 23.32
CA GLU A 328 20.36 5.52 24.78
C GLU A 328 20.78 4.17 25.39
N GLY A 329 20.95 3.13 24.58
CA GLY A 329 21.42 1.80 25.01
C GLY A 329 20.30 0.80 25.34
N THR A 330 19.03 1.21 25.27
CA THR A 330 17.89 0.28 25.44
C THR A 330 17.90 -0.79 24.35
N VAL A 331 17.70 -2.03 24.77
CA VAL A 331 17.58 -3.19 23.89
C VAL A 331 16.21 -3.82 24.10
N SER A 332 15.51 -4.11 23.01
CA SER A 332 14.26 -4.89 23.04
C SER A 332 14.27 -5.93 21.93
N HIS A 333 13.50 -7.01 22.12
CA HIS A 333 13.39 -8.10 21.17
C HIS A 333 11.93 -8.39 20.88
N TYR A 334 11.65 -8.72 19.63
CA TYR A 334 10.36 -9.24 19.20
C TYR A 334 10.57 -10.45 18.32
N ARG A 335 9.92 -11.57 18.67
CA ARG A 335 9.98 -12.81 17.91
C ARG A 335 8.67 -13.03 17.19
N VAL A 336 8.74 -13.27 15.89
CA VAL A 336 7.59 -13.72 15.11
C VAL A 336 7.29 -15.15 15.54
N GLN A 337 6.09 -15.41 16.03
CA GLN A 337 5.67 -16.79 16.24
C GLN A 337 5.27 -17.39 14.89
N ALA A 338 5.64 -18.65 14.62
CA ALA A 338 5.24 -19.38 13.41
C ALA A 338 3.74 -19.74 13.38
N THR A 339 3.06 -19.77 14.53
CA THR A 339 1.63 -20.13 14.63
C THR A 339 0.80 -18.96 15.18
N PRO A 340 -0.42 -18.71 14.64
CA PRO A 340 -1.39 -17.77 15.19
C PRO A 340 -1.74 -17.99 16.67
#